data_AF-A0A0W0TGC4-F1
#
_entry.id   AF-A0A0W0TGC4-F1
#
_cell.length_a   1.000
_cell.length_b   1.000
_cell.length_c   1.000
_cell.angle_alpha   90.00
_cell.angle_beta   90.00
_cell.angle_gamma   90.00
#
_symmetry.space_group_name_H-M   'P 1'
#
loop_
_entity.id
_entity.type
_entity.pdbx_description
1 polymer ?
#
loop_
_entity_poly.entity_id
_entity_poly.type
_entity_poly.pdbx_seq_one_letter_code
_entity_poly.pdbx_strand_id
1 'polypeptide(L)'
;MLYDHQTVLLASMHGKEQAIARPFLDRLCCTLAVHDFNTDQFGTFTGEVERRLSPYETCRLKAETAADQHGYRLSVASEGSFGPHPAIPFVASTQEWMVFVDRDQGWVIAEQLISQKTNYAMITIDKTTDIMAFLNRAAFPSHALTLQTGSDKRVLAKGIQDLASLKGWMAHGFKSEETLLLGTDMRAMMNPTRMTLLGELADKLTRRIATLCPKCQAPGFGFKTTQGHLPCRLCEAPTSFYKEEVLACVQCSYQEFKERRDGLLKAEPTYCDDCNP
;
A
#
# COMPACT_ATOMS: atom_id res chain seq x y z
N MET A 1 -5.57 -15.30 23.03
CA MET A 1 -5.83 -15.27 21.56
C MET A 1 -4.86 -16.23 20.88
N LEU A 2 -5.09 -16.77 19.67
CA LEU A 2 -4.18 -17.78 19.07
C LEU A 2 -2.71 -17.30 18.97
N TYR A 3 -2.50 -16.02 18.73
CA TYR A 3 -1.18 -15.41 18.54
C TYR A 3 -0.64 -14.68 19.77
N ASP A 4 -1.25 -14.88 20.93
CA ASP A 4 -0.86 -14.19 22.16
C ASP A 4 0.61 -14.45 22.50
N HIS A 5 1.34 -13.38 22.83
CA HIS A 5 2.77 -13.37 23.15
C HIS A 5 3.70 -13.94 22.05
N GLN A 6 3.22 -14.08 20.82
CA GLN A 6 4.06 -14.53 19.71
C GLN A 6 4.93 -13.39 19.17
N THR A 7 6.06 -13.76 18.59
CA THR A 7 6.90 -12.85 17.80
C THR A 7 6.59 -13.02 16.32
N VAL A 8 6.29 -11.92 15.65
CA VAL A 8 5.98 -11.86 14.21
C VAL A 8 7.14 -11.18 13.49
N LEU A 9 7.68 -11.81 12.46
CA LEU A 9 8.70 -11.19 11.61
C LEU A 9 8.09 -10.09 10.76
N LEU A 10 8.58 -8.85 10.88
CA LEU A 10 8.28 -7.80 9.91
C LEU A 10 9.28 -7.86 8.74
N ALA A 11 8.81 -8.34 7.60
CA ALA A 11 9.55 -8.39 6.34
C ALA A 11 9.61 -6.99 5.69
N SER A 12 10.49 -6.14 6.22
CA SER A 12 10.66 -4.77 5.75
C SER A 12 12.11 -4.32 5.87
N MET A 13 12.50 -3.41 4.98
CA MET A 13 13.68 -2.55 5.17
C MET A 13 13.28 -1.29 5.95
N HIS A 14 14.06 -1.00 7.00
CA HIS A 14 14.16 0.23 7.79
C HIS A 14 12.85 0.94 8.22
N GLY A 15 12.58 0.97 9.53
CA GLY A 15 11.77 2.00 10.19
C GLY A 15 10.25 1.79 10.17
N LYS A 16 9.73 0.82 9.40
CA LYS A 16 8.27 0.57 9.35
C LYS A 16 7.71 0.01 10.65
N GLU A 17 8.55 -0.65 11.46
CA GLU A 17 8.20 -1.13 12.79
C GLU A 17 7.65 -0.02 13.69
N GLN A 18 8.07 1.24 13.48
CA GLN A 18 7.57 2.41 14.23
C GLN A 18 6.06 2.61 14.07
N ALA A 19 5.51 2.28 12.89
CA ALA A 19 4.08 2.40 12.63
C ALA A 19 3.32 1.08 12.90
N ILE A 20 3.97 -0.07 12.68
CA ILE A 20 3.30 -1.37 12.67
C ILE A 20 3.34 -2.06 14.04
N ALA A 21 4.36 -1.84 14.87
CA ALA A 21 4.55 -2.57 16.12
C ALA A 21 3.41 -2.34 17.12
N ARG A 22 2.96 -1.10 17.26
CA ARG A 22 1.95 -0.74 18.26
C ARG A 22 0.59 -1.42 18.00
N PRO A 23 0.03 -1.41 16.77
CA PRO A 23 -1.18 -2.19 16.45
C PRO A 23 -1.07 -3.69 16.76
N PHE A 24 0.09 -4.31 16.46
CA PHE A 24 0.30 -5.73 16.74
C PHE A 24 0.36 -6.03 18.24
N LEU A 25 1.03 -5.17 19.00
CA LEU A 25 1.12 -5.30 20.45
C LEU A 25 -0.24 -5.11 21.12
N ASP A 26 -0.92 -3.99 20.85
CA ASP A 26 -2.15 -3.61 21.56
C ASP A 26 -3.30 -4.58 21.31
N ARG A 27 -3.38 -5.15 20.10
CA ARG A 27 -4.55 -5.95 19.69
C ARG A 27 -4.32 -7.45 19.73
N LEU A 28 -3.11 -7.90 19.40
CA LEU A 28 -2.77 -9.32 19.31
C LEU A 28 -1.84 -9.78 20.43
N CYS A 29 -1.33 -8.86 21.25
CA CYS A 29 -0.25 -9.12 22.21
C CYS A 29 1.03 -9.67 21.54
N CYS A 30 1.21 -9.37 20.25
CA CYS A 30 2.37 -9.79 19.48
C CYS A 30 3.50 -8.76 19.55
N THR A 31 4.74 -9.24 19.50
CA THR A 31 5.93 -8.39 19.28
C THR A 31 6.39 -8.50 17.84
N LEU A 32 6.99 -7.44 17.29
CA LEU A 32 7.61 -7.49 15.97
C LEU A 32 9.13 -7.69 16.09
N ALA A 33 9.66 -8.61 15.32
CA ALA A 33 11.10 -8.73 15.06
C ALA A 33 11.41 -8.19 13.67
N VAL A 34 12.54 -7.50 13.52
CA VAL A 34 13.05 -6.99 12.25
C VAL A 34 14.45 -7.57 12.06
N HIS A 35 14.68 -8.19 10.91
CA HIS A 35 16.00 -8.68 10.50
C HIS A 35 16.39 -8.06 9.17
N ASP A 36 17.67 -8.06 8.86
CA ASP A 36 18.15 -7.63 7.56
C ASP A 36 17.56 -8.54 6.47
N PHE A 37 16.81 -7.93 5.57
CA PHE A 37 16.15 -8.59 4.48
C PHE A 37 16.02 -7.60 3.32
N ASN A 38 16.73 -7.88 2.23
CA ASN A 38 16.71 -7.01 1.06
C ASN A 38 15.36 -7.15 0.34
N THR A 39 14.45 -6.19 0.55
CA THR A 39 13.15 -6.17 -0.12
C THR A 39 13.22 -5.63 -1.54
N ASP A 40 14.30 -4.94 -1.92
CA ASP A 40 14.44 -4.36 -3.26
C ASP A 40 14.55 -5.44 -4.34
N GLN A 41 14.88 -6.69 -3.97
CA GLN A 41 14.87 -7.84 -4.88
C GLN A 41 13.48 -8.12 -5.49
N PHE A 42 12.40 -7.59 -4.88
CA PHE A 42 11.03 -7.73 -5.39
C PHE A 42 10.56 -6.50 -6.20
N GLY A 43 11.43 -5.52 -6.40
CA GLY A 43 11.15 -4.29 -7.12
C GLY A 43 11.29 -3.03 -6.27
N THR A 44 11.53 -1.89 -6.92
CA THR A 44 11.84 -0.61 -6.26
C THR A 44 10.87 0.50 -6.65
N PHE A 45 10.67 1.50 -5.78
CA PHE A 45 9.86 2.68 -6.10
C PHE A 45 10.46 3.56 -7.18
N THR A 46 11.79 3.61 -7.25
CA THR A 46 12.55 4.45 -8.17
C THR A 46 12.84 3.76 -9.51
N GLY A 47 12.48 2.48 -9.66
CA GLY A 47 12.45 1.77 -10.94
C GLY A 47 13.75 1.06 -11.33
N GLU A 48 14.76 0.99 -10.45
CA GLU A 48 16.01 0.27 -10.74
C GLU A 48 15.82 -1.24 -10.82
N VAL A 49 14.94 -1.79 -9.98
CA VAL A 49 14.45 -3.17 -10.07
C VAL A 49 12.99 -3.15 -10.48
N GLU A 50 12.69 -3.82 -11.59
CA GLU A 50 11.35 -3.95 -12.15
C GLU A 50 10.43 -4.75 -11.22
N ARG A 51 9.17 -4.31 -11.09
CA ARG A 51 8.12 -5.06 -10.40
C ARG A 51 7.45 -6.02 -11.37
N ARG A 52 7.54 -7.32 -11.11
CA ARG A 52 6.99 -8.39 -11.98
C ARG A 52 5.66 -8.96 -11.52
N LEU A 53 5.34 -8.80 -10.24
CA LEU A 53 4.14 -9.33 -9.60
C LEU A 53 3.19 -8.19 -9.20
N SER A 54 1.92 -8.51 -8.98
CA SER A 54 1.00 -7.52 -8.40
C SER A 54 1.49 -7.09 -7.00
N PRO A 55 1.08 -5.92 -6.50
CA PRO A 55 1.46 -5.48 -5.15
C PRO A 55 1.07 -6.48 -4.05
N TYR A 56 -0.10 -7.13 -4.18
CA TYR A 56 -0.55 -8.16 -3.25
C TYR A 56 0.36 -9.40 -3.28
N GLU A 57 0.64 -9.94 -4.47
CA GLU A 57 1.52 -11.11 -4.63
C GLU A 57 2.94 -10.82 -4.16
N THR A 58 3.46 -9.64 -4.48
CA THR A 58 4.76 -9.15 -4.00
C THR A 58 4.80 -9.09 -2.47
N CYS A 59 3.74 -8.55 -1.85
CA CYS A 59 3.63 -8.45 -0.41
C CYS A 59 3.60 -9.84 0.25
N ARG A 60 2.84 -10.79 -0.31
CA ARG A 60 2.79 -12.16 0.18
C ARG A 60 4.14 -12.86 0.04
N LEU A 61 4.73 -12.84 -1.14
CA LEU A 61 6.01 -13.47 -1.43
C LEU A 61 7.11 -12.93 -0.52
N LYS A 62 7.09 -11.62 -0.23
CA LYS A 62 8.00 -10.97 0.71
C LYS A 62 7.86 -11.53 2.13
N ALA A 63 6.63 -11.67 2.64
CA ALA A 63 6.36 -12.24 3.95
C ALA A 63 6.81 -13.70 4.05
N GLU A 64 6.49 -14.51 3.04
CA GLU A 64 6.85 -15.93 2.95
C GLU A 64 8.37 -16.12 2.88
N THR A 65 9.04 -15.42 1.96
CA THR A 65 10.49 -15.53 1.74
C THR A 65 11.29 -15.11 2.98
N ALA A 66 10.92 -14.01 3.63
CA ALA A 66 11.62 -13.56 4.83
C ALA A 66 11.42 -14.54 6.00
N ALA A 67 10.21 -15.09 6.14
CA ALA A 67 9.92 -16.08 7.17
C ALA A 67 10.71 -17.37 6.97
N ASP A 68 10.78 -17.86 5.73
CA ASP A 68 11.57 -19.03 5.37
C ASP A 68 13.07 -18.80 5.63
N GLN A 69 13.59 -17.64 5.22
CA GLN A 69 15.01 -17.28 5.39
C GLN A 69 15.42 -17.21 6.86
N HIS A 70 14.57 -16.64 7.72
CA HIS A 70 14.89 -16.38 9.13
C HIS A 70 14.28 -17.39 10.11
N GLY A 71 13.60 -18.43 9.60
CA GLY A 71 13.02 -19.49 10.42
C GLY A 71 11.82 -19.06 11.28
N TYR A 72 11.07 -18.05 10.85
CA TYR A 72 9.87 -17.59 11.58
C TYR A 72 8.63 -18.35 11.13
N ARG A 73 7.75 -18.69 12.08
CA ARG A 73 6.41 -19.20 11.80
C ARG A 73 5.49 -18.10 11.26
N LEU A 74 5.51 -16.95 11.94
CA LEU A 74 4.64 -15.82 11.68
C LEU A 74 5.41 -14.68 11.03
N SER A 75 4.87 -14.11 9.96
CA SER A 75 5.43 -12.93 9.34
C SER A 75 4.38 -11.95 8.86
N VAL A 76 4.78 -10.70 8.75
CA VAL A 76 4.00 -9.62 8.17
C VAL A 76 4.85 -8.83 7.18
N ALA A 77 4.26 -8.46 6.06
CA ALA A 77 4.89 -7.60 5.06
C ALA A 77 3.93 -6.47 4.65
N SER A 78 4.48 -5.38 4.12
CA SER A 78 3.69 -4.31 3.51
C SER A 78 4.24 -3.86 2.17
N GLU A 79 3.37 -3.58 1.20
CA GLU A 79 3.72 -3.08 -0.13
C GLU A 79 2.83 -1.90 -0.51
N GLY A 80 3.36 -0.96 -1.31
CA GLY A 80 2.64 0.24 -1.70
C GLY A 80 2.73 0.53 -3.20
N SER A 81 1.70 1.16 -3.75
CA SER A 81 1.64 1.66 -5.11
C SER A 81 1.05 3.07 -5.13
N PHE A 82 1.56 3.92 -6.04
CA PHE A 82 1.17 5.32 -6.14
C PHE A 82 0.79 5.65 -7.57
N GLY A 83 -0.30 6.38 -7.75
CA GLY A 83 -0.80 6.73 -9.07
C GLY A 83 -2.23 7.23 -9.05
N PRO A 84 -2.88 7.31 -10.23
CA PRO A 84 -4.29 7.60 -10.37
C PRO A 84 -5.18 6.80 -9.41
N HIS A 85 -6.17 7.45 -8.83
CA HIS A 85 -7.20 6.78 -8.04
C HIS A 85 -8.02 5.85 -8.94
N PRO A 86 -8.24 4.57 -8.58
CA PRO A 86 -8.94 3.61 -9.44
C PRO A 86 -10.32 4.06 -9.92
N ALA A 87 -11.05 4.74 -9.04
CA ALA A 87 -12.37 5.29 -9.37
C ALA A 87 -12.35 6.76 -9.85
N ILE A 88 -11.23 7.47 -9.69
CA ILE A 88 -11.12 8.91 -10.00
C ILE A 88 -9.74 9.17 -10.66
N PRO A 89 -9.56 8.85 -11.96
CA PRO A 89 -8.23 8.75 -12.56
C PRO A 89 -7.38 10.02 -12.53
N PHE A 90 -7.98 11.20 -12.34
CA PHE A 90 -7.28 12.49 -12.26
C PHE A 90 -6.83 12.87 -10.85
N VAL A 91 -7.14 12.07 -9.82
CA VAL A 91 -6.72 12.29 -8.43
C VAL A 91 -5.58 11.34 -8.10
N ALA A 92 -4.47 11.88 -7.57
CA ALA A 92 -3.39 11.06 -7.06
C ALA A 92 -3.84 10.28 -5.82
N SER A 93 -3.44 9.02 -5.74
CA SER A 93 -3.75 8.12 -4.64
C SER A 93 -2.57 7.24 -4.28
N THR A 94 -2.61 6.73 -3.06
CA THR A 94 -1.81 5.60 -2.62
C THR A 94 -2.70 4.40 -2.40
N GLN A 95 -2.16 3.23 -2.72
CA GLN A 95 -2.71 1.93 -2.38
C GLN A 95 -1.64 1.18 -1.59
N GLU A 96 -1.98 0.77 -0.38
CA GLU A 96 -1.08 0.00 0.49
C GLU A 96 -1.72 -1.36 0.78
N TRP A 97 -0.91 -2.41 0.76
CA TRP A 97 -1.27 -3.77 1.11
C TRP A 97 -0.43 -4.23 2.30
N MET A 98 -1.04 -5.01 3.20
CA MET A 98 -0.33 -5.66 4.29
C MET A 98 -0.82 -7.09 4.41
N VAL A 99 0.12 -8.02 4.46
CA VAL A 99 -0.13 -9.46 4.49
C VAL A 99 0.51 -10.05 5.73
N PHE A 100 -0.28 -10.80 6.50
CA PHE A 100 0.16 -11.64 7.60
C PHE A 100 0.10 -13.11 7.18
N VAL A 101 1.14 -13.87 7.49
CA VAL A 101 1.28 -15.30 7.15
C VAL A 101 1.46 -16.09 8.43
N ASP A 102 0.69 -17.17 8.58
CA ASP A 102 0.95 -18.24 9.55
C ASP A 102 1.33 -19.52 8.79
N ARG A 103 2.61 -19.87 8.81
CA ARG A 103 3.16 -21.01 8.05
C ARG A 103 2.69 -22.36 8.56
N ASP A 104 2.50 -22.51 9.87
CA ASP A 104 2.08 -23.80 10.45
C ASP A 104 0.64 -24.16 10.04
N GLN A 105 -0.20 -23.13 9.88
CA GLN A 105 -1.60 -23.30 9.48
C GLN A 105 -1.84 -23.13 7.97
N GLY A 106 -0.83 -22.64 7.24
CA GLY A 106 -0.96 -22.28 5.82
C GLY A 106 -1.93 -21.11 5.59
N TRP A 107 -2.08 -20.20 6.56
CA TRP A 107 -3.03 -19.09 6.46
C TRP A 107 -2.36 -17.81 5.97
N VAL A 108 -3.11 -17.08 5.14
CA VAL A 108 -2.74 -15.76 4.64
C VAL A 108 -3.90 -14.82 4.91
N ILE A 109 -3.65 -13.81 5.76
CA ILE A 109 -4.62 -12.79 6.12
C ILE A 109 -4.11 -11.47 5.58
N ALA A 110 -4.89 -10.78 4.77
CA ALA A 110 -4.44 -9.58 4.09
C ALA A 110 -5.46 -8.45 4.20
N GLU A 111 -4.96 -7.23 4.19
CA GLU A 111 -5.76 -6.02 4.11
C GLU A 111 -5.15 -5.03 3.11
N GLN A 112 -6.00 -4.15 2.59
CA GLN A 112 -5.59 -3.04 1.74
C GLN A 112 -6.18 -1.71 2.22
N LEU A 113 -5.49 -0.62 1.91
CA LEU A 113 -5.94 0.75 2.15
C LEU A 113 -5.71 1.58 0.89
N ILE A 114 -6.77 2.24 0.41
CA ILE A 114 -6.68 3.25 -0.65
C ILE A 114 -6.90 4.60 0.01
N SER A 115 -6.02 5.56 -0.27
CA SER A 115 -6.09 6.90 0.30
C SER A 115 -5.70 7.97 -0.71
N GLN A 116 -6.38 9.12 -0.65
CA GLN A 116 -6.00 10.33 -1.37
C GLN A 116 -5.05 11.22 -0.54
N LYS A 117 -4.79 10.86 0.72
CA LYS A 117 -3.80 11.54 1.57
C LYS A 117 -2.39 11.14 1.13
N THR A 118 -1.89 11.76 0.07
CA THR A 118 -0.56 11.50 -0.47
C THR A 118 0.05 12.78 -1.01
N ASN A 119 1.37 12.92 -0.86
CA ASN A 119 2.14 13.97 -1.51
C ASN A 119 2.71 13.52 -2.87
N TYR A 120 2.35 12.32 -3.36
CA TYR A 120 2.88 11.74 -4.59
C TYR A 120 2.80 12.73 -5.76
N ALA A 121 3.96 13.23 -6.16
CA ALA A 121 4.06 14.21 -7.22
C ALA A 121 5.44 14.14 -7.87
N MET A 122 5.48 14.55 -9.13
CA MET A 122 6.69 14.60 -9.93
C MET A 122 6.57 15.75 -10.94
N ILE A 123 7.69 16.42 -11.21
CA ILE A 123 7.80 17.45 -12.24
C ILE A 123 9.11 17.29 -13.01
N THR A 124 9.07 17.60 -14.30
CA THR A 124 10.28 17.81 -15.10
C THR A 124 10.72 19.25 -14.93
N ILE A 125 12.01 19.47 -14.70
CA ILE A 125 12.60 20.78 -14.45
C ILE A 125 13.80 21.01 -15.36
N ASP A 126 14.00 22.27 -15.74
CA ASP A 126 15.23 22.78 -16.36
C ASP A 126 15.95 23.78 -15.43
N LYS A 127 17.03 24.41 -15.91
CA LYS A 127 17.82 25.39 -15.14
C LYS A 127 17.03 26.65 -14.77
N THR A 128 15.91 26.93 -15.42
CA THR A 128 15.09 28.14 -15.25
C THR A 128 13.82 27.90 -14.44
N THR A 129 13.47 26.64 -14.21
CA THR A 129 12.23 26.24 -13.56
C THR A 129 12.21 26.65 -12.07
N ASP A 130 11.20 27.41 -11.66
CA ASP A 130 10.92 27.66 -10.24
C ASP A 130 10.26 26.43 -9.59
N ILE A 131 10.95 25.85 -8.61
CA ILE A 131 10.52 24.63 -7.92
C ILE A 131 9.79 24.89 -6.60
N MET A 132 9.66 26.15 -6.15
CA MET A 132 9.14 26.47 -4.81
C MET A 132 7.71 25.96 -4.59
N ALA A 133 6.84 26.12 -5.60
CA ALA A 133 5.47 25.59 -5.53
C ALA A 133 5.44 24.07 -5.40
N PHE A 134 6.36 23.37 -6.07
CA PHE A 134 6.50 21.93 -5.98
C PHE A 134 7.00 21.49 -4.59
N LEU A 135 8.03 22.15 -4.05
CA LEU A 135 8.57 21.83 -2.72
C LEU A 135 7.49 21.92 -1.65
N ASN A 136 6.64 22.94 -1.71
CA ASN A 136 5.52 23.10 -0.80
C ASN A 136 4.49 21.95 -0.95
N ARG A 137 4.06 21.65 -2.19
CA ARG A 137 3.12 20.55 -2.46
C ARG A 137 3.69 19.18 -2.06
N ALA A 138 4.99 18.98 -2.23
CA ALA A 138 5.70 17.78 -1.82
C ALA A 138 5.87 17.66 -0.30
N ALA A 139 5.49 18.68 0.48
CA ALA A 139 5.73 18.78 1.92
C ALA A 139 7.22 18.68 2.30
N PHE A 140 8.11 19.19 1.45
CA PHE A 140 9.55 19.28 1.72
C PHE A 140 9.83 20.35 2.79
N PRO A 141 10.75 20.12 3.76
CA PRO A 141 11.68 19.00 3.88
C PRO A 141 11.20 17.83 4.76
N SER A 142 10.00 17.92 5.35
CA SER A 142 9.47 16.82 6.17
C SER A 142 9.35 15.50 5.41
N HIS A 143 9.11 15.60 4.10
CA HIS A 143 9.15 14.50 3.15
C HIS A 143 10.36 14.69 2.23
N ALA A 144 11.08 13.60 1.98
CA ALA A 144 12.27 13.67 1.13
C ALA A 144 11.90 13.70 -0.36
N LEU A 145 12.89 14.06 -1.18
CA LEU A 145 12.78 14.07 -2.64
C LEU A 145 13.73 13.05 -3.27
N THR A 146 13.41 12.69 -4.50
CA THR A 146 14.26 11.95 -5.44
C THR A 146 14.55 12.84 -6.63
N LEU A 147 15.74 12.66 -7.22
CA LEU A 147 16.16 13.35 -8.42
C LEU A 147 16.65 12.31 -9.42
N GLN A 148 16.13 12.39 -10.63
CA GLN A 148 16.51 11.53 -11.75
C GLN A 148 16.91 12.40 -12.95
N THR A 149 17.67 11.83 -13.88
CA THR A 149 17.90 12.41 -15.21
C THR A 149 16.58 12.51 -15.98
N GLY A 150 16.43 13.53 -16.82
CA GLY A 150 15.22 13.69 -17.64
C GLY A 150 15.14 12.73 -18.83
N SER A 151 16.30 12.35 -19.38
CA SER A 151 16.41 11.54 -20.60
C SER A 151 16.06 10.05 -20.40
N ASP A 152 16.68 9.41 -19.39
CA ASP A 152 16.58 7.96 -19.16
C ASP A 152 16.08 7.59 -17.75
N LYS A 153 15.69 8.59 -16.94
CA LYS A 153 15.20 8.42 -15.55
C LYS A 153 16.19 7.72 -14.61
N ARG A 154 17.49 7.72 -14.94
CA ARG A 154 18.55 7.27 -14.04
C ARG A 154 18.52 8.08 -12.74
N VAL A 155 18.51 7.37 -11.62
CA VAL A 155 18.50 8.00 -10.29
C VAL A 155 19.84 8.68 -10.01
N LEU A 156 19.80 9.98 -9.76
CA LEU A 156 20.94 10.77 -9.31
C LEU A 156 21.02 10.79 -7.78
N ALA A 157 19.87 10.94 -7.11
CA ALA A 157 19.80 10.99 -5.66
C ALA A 157 18.43 10.58 -5.13
N LYS A 158 18.42 10.04 -3.90
CA LYS A 158 17.21 9.72 -3.13
C LYS A 158 17.36 10.26 -1.71
N GLY A 159 16.26 10.47 -1.01
CA GLY A 159 16.30 10.88 0.40
C GLY A 159 16.82 12.31 0.59
N ILE A 160 16.62 13.20 -0.37
CA ILE A 160 17.03 14.60 -0.26
C ILE A 160 16.09 15.30 0.73
N GLN A 161 16.60 15.79 1.86
CA GLN A 161 15.81 16.40 2.95
C GLN A 161 16.25 17.84 3.31
N ASP A 162 17.13 18.45 2.51
CA ASP A 162 17.53 19.84 2.71
C ASP A 162 17.83 20.55 1.40
N LEU A 163 17.64 21.87 1.41
CA LEU A 163 17.72 22.68 0.20
C LEU A 163 19.14 22.77 -0.37
N ALA A 164 20.18 22.66 0.48
CA ALA A 164 21.56 22.73 0.03
C ALA A 164 21.94 21.46 -0.76
N SER A 165 21.60 20.29 -0.23
CA SER A 165 21.75 19.01 -0.92
C SER A 165 20.98 18.98 -2.23
N LEU A 166 19.72 19.46 -2.25
CA LEU A 166 18.93 19.55 -3.47
C LEU A 166 19.62 20.39 -4.55
N LYS A 167 20.08 21.59 -4.19
CA LYS A 167 20.82 22.48 -5.11
C LYS A 167 22.11 21.82 -5.62
N GLY A 168 22.83 21.13 -4.76
CA GLY A 168 24.05 20.39 -5.14
C GLY A 168 23.76 19.30 -6.18
N TRP A 169 22.74 18.48 -5.94
CA TRP A 169 22.34 17.42 -6.87
C TRP A 169 21.78 17.95 -8.19
N MET A 170 21.00 19.04 -8.16
CA MET A 170 20.54 19.71 -9.38
C MET A 170 21.71 20.25 -10.19
N ALA A 171 22.65 20.96 -9.55
CA ALA A 171 23.84 21.48 -10.22
C ALA A 171 24.71 20.36 -10.80
N HIS A 172 24.77 19.20 -10.14
CA HIS A 172 25.44 18.01 -10.68
C HIS A 172 24.72 17.45 -11.92
N GLY A 173 23.41 17.21 -11.84
CA GLY A 173 22.62 16.65 -12.94
C GLY A 173 22.62 17.53 -14.19
N PHE A 174 22.52 18.84 -14.01
CA PHE A 174 22.53 19.82 -15.10
C PHE A 174 23.89 20.03 -15.79
N LYS A 175 24.94 19.29 -15.38
CA LYS A 175 26.20 19.22 -16.13
C LYS A 175 26.08 18.33 -17.37
N SER A 176 25.20 17.32 -17.34
CA SER A 176 25.05 16.32 -18.41
C SER A 176 23.63 16.23 -18.97
N GLU A 177 22.64 16.84 -18.31
CA GLU A 177 21.24 16.82 -18.76
C GLU A 177 20.70 18.23 -18.97
N GLU A 178 19.82 18.41 -19.97
CA GLU A 178 19.05 19.64 -20.14
C GLU A 178 17.88 19.72 -19.15
N THR A 179 17.31 18.56 -18.81
CA THR A 179 16.17 18.43 -17.91
C THR A 179 16.43 17.37 -16.85
N LEU A 180 15.84 17.57 -15.68
CA LEU A 180 15.85 16.61 -14.57
C LEU A 180 14.41 16.30 -14.15
N LEU A 181 14.21 15.15 -13.54
CA LEU A 181 12.93 14.73 -13.01
C LEU A 181 13.00 14.79 -11.48
N LEU A 182 12.26 15.72 -10.90
CA LEU A 182 12.16 15.92 -9.46
C LEU A 182 10.87 15.27 -8.96
N GLY A 183 10.98 14.33 -8.03
CA GLY A 183 9.85 13.57 -7.51
C GLY A 183 9.86 13.47 -5.99
N THR A 184 8.69 13.25 -5.40
CA THR A 184 8.59 12.89 -3.97
C THR A 184 9.19 11.52 -3.71
N ASP A 185 9.97 11.39 -2.63
CA ASP A 185 10.46 10.09 -2.18
C ASP A 185 9.35 9.34 -1.45
N MET A 186 8.81 8.31 -2.10
CA MET A 186 7.68 7.54 -1.55
C MET A 186 8.13 6.38 -0.66
N ARG A 187 9.42 6.23 -0.36
CA ARG A 187 9.89 5.21 0.60
C ARG A 187 9.41 5.57 2.00
N ALA A 188 8.93 4.59 2.76
CA ALA A 188 8.22 4.83 4.03
C ALA A 188 9.03 5.65 5.05
N MET A 189 10.34 5.38 5.19
CA MET A 189 11.22 6.13 6.10
C MET A 189 11.45 7.59 5.67
N MET A 190 11.17 7.92 4.42
CA MET A 190 11.33 9.26 3.84
C MET A 190 10.01 10.04 3.75
N ASN A 191 8.89 9.42 4.14
CA ASN A 191 7.55 9.91 3.90
C ASN A 191 6.64 9.71 5.13
N PRO A 192 6.60 10.70 6.06
CA PRO A 192 5.76 10.62 7.26
C PRO A 192 4.27 10.38 6.99
N THR A 193 3.72 10.92 5.89
CA THR A 193 2.33 10.67 5.48
C THR A 193 2.11 9.18 5.20
N ARG A 194 2.99 8.56 4.41
CA ARG A 194 2.95 7.13 4.14
C ARG A 194 3.13 6.30 5.41
N MET A 195 4.06 6.68 6.29
CA MET A 195 4.28 6.00 7.57
C MET A 195 3.01 5.97 8.43
N THR A 196 2.25 7.06 8.43
CA THR A 196 0.95 7.14 9.13
C THR A 196 -0.07 6.16 8.54
N LEU A 197 -0.18 6.11 7.21
CA LEU A 197 -1.09 5.18 6.51
C LEU A 197 -0.72 3.70 6.75
N LEU A 198 0.57 3.38 6.89
CA LEU A 198 1.00 2.04 7.27
C LEU A 198 0.51 1.65 8.67
N GLY A 199 0.47 2.60 9.61
CA GLY A 199 -0.10 2.40 10.94
C GLY A 199 -1.62 2.15 10.89
N GLU A 200 -2.34 2.95 10.09
CA GLU A 200 -3.79 2.75 9.86
C GLU A 200 -4.07 1.35 9.26
N LEU A 201 -3.27 0.94 8.28
CA LEU A 201 -3.37 -0.38 7.65
C LEU A 201 -3.01 -1.52 8.62
N ALA A 202 -2.01 -1.34 9.46
CA ALA A 202 -1.65 -2.30 10.51
C ALA A 202 -2.78 -2.47 11.53
N ASP A 203 -3.43 -1.39 11.97
CA ASP A 203 -4.61 -1.49 12.83
C ASP A 203 -5.79 -2.19 12.13
N LYS A 204 -6.01 -1.91 10.83
CA LYS A 204 -7.02 -2.62 10.04
C LYS A 204 -6.73 -4.13 9.95
N LEU A 205 -5.49 -4.50 9.66
CA LEU A 205 -5.06 -5.90 9.54
C LEU A 205 -5.18 -6.63 10.87
N THR A 206 -4.66 -6.06 11.96
CA THR A 206 -4.72 -6.68 13.29
C THR A 206 -6.16 -6.83 13.78
N ARG A 207 -7.06 -5.88 13.44
CA ARG A 207 -8.51 -6.05 13.68
C ARG A 207 -9.05 -7.29 12.99
N ARG A 208 -8.73 -7.49 11.71
CA ARG A 208 -9.14 -8.70 10.99
C ARG A 208 -8.55 -9.98 11.58
N ILE A 209 -7.26 -9.97 11.95
CA ILE A 209 -6.61 -11.12 12.58
C ILE A 209 -7.33 -11.49 13.88
N ALA A 210 -7.72 -10.51 14.69
CA ALA A 210 -8.45 -10.74 15.93
C ALA A 210 -9.91 -11.20 15.72
N THR A 211 -10.49 -10.99 14.53
CA THR A 211 -11.86 -11.43 14.21
C THR A 211 -11.87 -12.93 13.94
N LEU A 212 -12.54 -13.68 14.82
CA LEU A 212 -12.66 -15.13 14.70
C LEU A 212 -13.83 -15.51 13.78
N CYS A 213 -13.66 -16.60 13.04
CA CYS A 213 -14.74 -17.20 12.28
C CYS A 213 -15.81 -17.75 13.25
N PRO A 214 -17.09 -17.42 13.08
CA PRO A 214 -18.14 -17.88 13.99
C PRO A 214 -18.34 -19.41 13.95
N LYS A 215 -17.92 -20.07 12.86
CA LYS A 215 -18.05 -21.53 12.71
C LYS A 215 -16.89 -22.33 13.28
N CYS A 216 -15.65 -21.97 12.93
CA CYS A 216 -14.46 -22.75 13.30
C CYS A 216 -13.52 -22.03 14.26
N GLN A 217 -13.84 -20.80 14.65
CA GLN A 217 -13.05 -19.95 15.56
C GLN A 217 -11.62 -19.62 15.05
N ALA A 218 -11.30 -19.91 13.79
CA ALA A 218 -10.06 -19.48 13.16
C ALA A 218 -9.97 -17.95 13.07
N PRO A 219 -8.80 -17.33 13.34
CA PRO A 219 -8.59 -15.90 13.15
C PRO A 219 -8.67 -15.48 11.67
N GLY A 220 -8.82 -14.18 11.43
CA GLY A 220 -8.75 -13.62 10.07
C GLY A 220 -10.07 -13.57 9.32
N PHE A 221 -11.21 -13.80 9.98
CA PHE A 221 -12.52 -13.70 9.34
C PHE A 221 -12.78 -12.24 8.90
N GLY A 222 -13.09 -12.04 7.63
CA GLY A 222 -13.25 -10.70 7.08
C GLY A 222 -13.48 -10.70 5.57
N PHE A 223 -13.37 -9.51 4.96
CA PHE A 223 -13.62 -9.31 3.53
C PHE A 223 -12.81 -10.25 2.64
N LYS A 224 -13.48 -10.89 1.68
CA LYS A 224 -12.85 -11.76 0.68
C LYS A 224 -13.05 -11.23 -0.73
N THR A 225 -14.28 -10.90 -1.10
CA THR A 225 -14.64 -10.43 -2.44
C THR A 225 -15.95 -9.66 -2.39
N THR A 226 -16.31 -9.05 -3.51
CA THR A 226 -17.67 -8.56 -3.76
C THR A 226 -18.42 -9.54 -4.67
N GLN A 227 -19.75 -9.50 -4.65
CA GLN A 227 -20.63 -10.33 -5.47
C GLN A 227 -21.88 -9.58 -5.94
N GLY A 228 -22.44 -10.02 -7.06
CA GLY A 228 -23.70 -9.54 -7.62
C GLY A 228 -23.56 -8.17 -8.28
N HIS A 229 -24.67 -7.66 -8.78
CA HIS A 229 -24.74 -6.38 -9.48
C HIS A 229 -25.93 -5.58 -8.96
N LEU A 230 -25.75 -4.29 -8.72
CA LEU A 230 -26.88 -3.39 -8.50
C LEU A 230 -27.60 -3.16 -9.84
N PRO A 231 -28.94 -3.17 -9.85
CA PRO A 231 -29.70 -2.81 -11.04
C PRO A 231 -29.60 -1.30 -11.30
N CYS A 232 -29.61 -0.90 -12.56
CA CYS A 232 -29.78 0.49 -12.98
C CYS A 232 -31.14 1.01 -12.51
N ARG A 233 -31.22 2.23 -11.96
CA ARG A 233 -32.52 2.77 -11.51
C ARG A 233 -33.49 3.06 -12.65
N LEU A 234 -33.01 3.17 -13.89
CA LEU A 234 -33.82 3.50 -15.06
C LEU A 234 -34.27 2.26 -15.84
N CYS A 235 -33.32 1.44 -16.32
CA CYS A 235 -33.62 0.27 -17.17
C CYS A 235 -33.60 -1.07 -16.43
N GLU A 236 -33.21 -1.08 -15.14
CA GLU A 236 -33.06 -2.28 -14.29
C GLU A 236 -32.00 -3.30 -14.73
N ALA A 237 -31.26 -3.02 -15.81
CA ALA A 237 -30.13 -3.84 -16.23
C ALA A 237 -29.02 -3.89 -15.15
N PRO A 238 -28.26 -5.00 -15.07
CA PRO A 238 -27.14 -5.12 -14.13
C PRO A 238 -26.05 -4.09 -14.46
N THR A 239 -25.47 -3.49 -13.42
CA THR A 239 -24.37 -2.52 -13.56
C THR A 239 -23.04 -3.06 -13.04
N SER A 240 -21.95 -2.31 -13.23
CA SER A 240 -20.63 -2.64 -12.69
C SER A 240 -20.55 -2.56 -11.16
N PHE A 241 -21.58 -2.01 -10.49
CA PHE A 241 -21.58 -1.84 -9.04
C PHE A 241 -21.98 -3.16 -8.37
N TYR A 242 -21.14 -3.65 -7.46
CA TYR A 242 -21.44 -4.87 -6.72
C TYR A 242 -22.63 -4.70 -5.78
N LYS A 243 -23.38 -5.78 -5.54
CA LYS A 243 -24.53 -5.77 -4.62
C LYS A 243 -24.15 -6.06 -3.18
N GLU A 244 -23.20 -6.98 -2.97
CA GLU A 244 -22.87 -7.50 -1.64
C GLU A 244 -21.35 -7.63 -1.45
N GLU A 245 -20.90 -7.43 -0.21
CA GLU A 245 -19.58 -7.83 0.27
C GLU A 245 -19.66 -9.26 0.81
N VAL A 246 -18.72 -10.11 0.41
CA VAL A 246 -18.57 -11.47 0.91
C VAL A 246 -17.46 -11.49 1.94
N LEU A 247 -17.82 -11.78 3.20
CA LEU A 247 -16.88 -12.04 4.28
C LEU A 247 -16.68 -13.55 4.39
N ALA A 248 -15.45 -14.01 4.59
CA ALA A 248 -15.12 -15.43 4.60
C ALA A 248 -14.04 -15.79 5.62
N CYS A 249 -14.07 -17.06 6.03
CA CYS A 249 -13.01 -17.66 6.82
C CYS A 249 -11.82 -18.06 5.93
N VAL A 250 -10.60 -17.98 6.49
CA VAL A 250 -9.37 -18.46 5.83
C VAL A 250 -9.18 -19.97 5.94
N GLN A 251 -9.85 -20.64 6.90
CA GLN A 251 -9.69 -22.07 7.16
C GLN A 251 -10.86 -22.92 6.66
N CYS A 252 -12.11 -22.48 6.87
CA CYS A 252 -13.30 -23.27 6.53
C CYS A 252 -14.18 -22.58 5.47
N SER A 253 -15.21 -23.26 4.99
CA SER A 253 -16.12 -22.76 3.95
C SER A 253 -17.16 -21.73 4.44
N TYR A 254 -17.12 -21.31 5.71
CA TYR A 254 -18.09 -20.36 6.24
C TYR A 254 -17.94 -18.97 5.60
N GLN A 255 -19.08 -18.40 5.21
CA GLN A 255 -19.18 -17.08 4.58
C GLN A 255 -20.39 -16.32 5.11
N GLU A 256 -20.27 -15.00 5.14
CA GLU A 256 -21.39 -14.06 5.37
C GLU A 256 -21.49 -13.09 4.19
N PHE A 257 -22.72 -12.81 3.78
CA PHE A 257 -23.05 -11.85 2.76
C PHE A 257 -23.57 -10.59 3.45
N LYS A 258 -22.92 -9.46 3.20
CA LYS A 258 -23.31 -8.17 3.75
C LYS A 258 -23.71 -7.25 2.61
N GLU A 259 -24.79 -6.50 2.79
CA GLU A 259 -25.12 -5.40 1.90
C GLU A 259 -23.99 -4.37 1.86
N ARG A 260 -24.00 -3.54 0.82
CA ARG A 260 -23.01 -2.46 0.69
C ARG A 260 -23.08 -1.54 1.89
N ARG A 261 -21.90 -1.09 2.35
CA ARG A 261 -21.77 -0.16 3.48
C ARG A 261 -22.35 1.23 3.18
N ASP A 262 -22.44 1.60 1.91
CA ASP A 262 -23.04 2.86 1.47
C ASP A 262 -24.57 2.80 1.36
N GLY A 263 -25.18 1.62 1.57
CA GLY A 263 -26.63 1.43 1.50
C GLY A 263 -27.22 1.57 0.09
N LEU A 264 -26.37 1.60 -0.96
CA LEU A 264 -26.85 1.81 -2.32
C LEU A 264 -27.58 0.56 -2.83
N LEU A 265 -28.85 0.72 -3.22
CA LEU A 265 -29.70 -0.39 -3.70
C LEU A 265 -29.87 -0.42 -5.22
N LYS A 266 -29.70 0.72 -5.90
CA LYS A 266 -29.75 0.85 -7.36
C LYS A 266 -28.65 1.80 -7.82
N ALA A 267 -28.07 1.57 -9.00
CA ALA A 267 -27.05 2.44 -9.57
C ALA A 267 -27.67 3.54 -10.46
N GLU A 268 -27.02 4.70 -10.54
CA GLU A 268 -27.42 5.76 -11.46
C GLU A 268 -27.17 5.37 -12.93
N PRO A 269 -27.99 5.84 -13.89
CA PRO A 269 -27.85 5.47 -15.30
C PRO A 269 -26.48 5.81 -15.91
N THR A 270 -25.75 6.78 -15.37
CA THR A 270 -24.37 7.13 -15.77
C THR A 270 -23.38 5.97 -15.59
N TYR A 271 -23.67 5.00 -14.73
CA TYR A 271 -22.84 3.81 -14.49
C TYR A 271 -23.41 2.53 -15.11
N CYS A 272 -24.38 2.65 -16.02
CA CYS A 272 -25.02 1.53 -16.70
C CYS A 272 -24.64 1.53 -18.17
N ASP A 273 -24.00 0.45 -18.63
CA ASP A 273 -23.51 0.32 -20.01
C ASP A 273 -24.66 0.38 -21.05
N ASP A 274 -25.90 0.04 -20.67
CA ASP A 274 -27.06 0.14 -21.56
C ASP A 274 -27.62 1.57 -21.66
N CYS A 275 -27.55 2.35 -20.58
CA CYS A 275 -28.06 3.73 -20.55
C CYS A 275 -27.00 4.77 -20.90
N ASN A 276 -25.73 4.44 -20.70
CA ASN A 276 -24.56 5.26 -20.93
C ASN A 276 -23.40 4.39 -21.45
N PRO A 277 -23.49 3.91 -22.70
CA PRO A 277 -22.45 3.09 -23.34
C PRO A 277 -21.14 3.86 -23.59
#